data_AF-A0A7X8BMJ9-F1
#
_entry.id   AF-A0A7X8BMJ9-F1
#
_cell.length_a   1.000
_cell.length_b   1.000
_cell.length_c   1.000
_cell.angle_alpha   90.00
_cell.angle_beta   90.00
_cell.angle_gamma   90.00
#
_symmetry.space_group_name_H-M   'P 1'
#
loop_
_entity.id
_entity.type
_entity.pdbx_description
1 polymer ?
#
loop_
_entity_poly.entity_id
_entity_poly.type
_entity_poly.pdbx_seq_one_letter_code
_entity_poly.pdbx_strand_id
1 'polypeptide(L)'
;MNLLKVKEAAGILHCHPFSLYAAIYEGRIKAVKFRGGVRIQSDEVERLAFRKERFRSTLNVRETSRILSCSYSTVLRLIRSQRIKASILGNSYRIEPDELENYVRSLPCL
;
A
#
# COMPACT_ATOMS: atom_id res chain seq x y z
N MET A 1 15.21 15.56 -15.92
CA MET A 1 13.82 15.60 -15.38
C MET A 1 12.89 15.03 -16.43
N ASN A 2 12.40 13.79 -16.23
CA ASN A 2 11.37 13.23 -17.10
C ASN A 2 9.99 13.59 -16.53
N LEU A 3 9.14 14.20 -17.36
CA LEU A 3 7.86 14.78 -16.96
C LEU A 3 6.73 14.08 -17.70
N LEU A 4 5.88 13.37 -16.97
CA LEU A 4 4.77 12.60 -17.51
C LEU A 4 3.48 13.42 -17.52
N LYS A 5 2.68 13.23 -18.56
CA LYS A 5 1.28 13.68 -18.57
C LYS A 5 0.49 12.87 -17.53
N VAL A 6 -0.56 13.49 -16.98
CA VAL A 6 -1.46 12.81 -16.03
C VAL A 6 -2.02 11.51 -16.61
N LYS A 7 -2.33 11.47 -17.91
CA LYS A 7 -2.81 10.25 -18.59
C LYS A 7 -1.76 9.14 -18.64
N GLU A 8 -0.50 9.48 -18.85
CA GLU A 8 0.61 8.51 -18.87
C GLU A 8 0.86 7.96 -17.47
N ALA A 9 0.92 8.84 -16.46
CA ALA A 9 1.04 8.45 -15.06
C ALA A 9 -0.13 7.58 -14.59
N ALA A 10 -1.36 7.87 -15.04
CA ALA A 10 -2.55 7.07 -14.75
C ALA A 10 -2.46 5.65 -15.33
N GLY A 11 -1.88 5.53 -16.54
CA GLY A 11 -1.59 4.25 -17.17
C GLY A 11 -0.63 3.40 -16.34
N ILE A 12 0.50 3.99 -15.91
CA ILE A 12 1.50 3.32 -15.08
C ILE A 12 0.91 2.92 -13.72
N LEU A 13 0.14 3.81 -13.11
CA LEU A 13 -0.47 3.56 -11.79
C LEU A 13 -1.74 2.71 -11.88
N HIS A 14 -2.17 2.27 -13.06
CA HIS A 14 -3.43 1.56 -13.31
C HIS A 14 -4.60 2.16 -12.52
N CYS A 15 -4.82 3.46 -12.71
CA CYS A 15 -5.92 4.20 -12.09
C CYS A 15 -6.58 5.17 -13.09
N HIS A 16 -7.73 5.71 -12.75
CA HIS A 16 -8.39 6.69 -13.60
C HIS A 16 -7.67 8.04 -13.54
N PRO A 17 -7.46 8.77 -14.66
CA PRO A 17 -6.78 10.07 -14.65
C PRO A 17 -7.40 11.09 -13.68
N PHE A 18 -8.72 11.04 -13.50
CA PHE A 18 -9.43 11.90 -12.54
C PHE A 18 -8.94 11.72 -11.10
N SER A 19 -8.58 10.49 -10.70
CA SER A 19 -8.04 10.21 -9.37
C SER A 19 -6.70 10.91 -9.14
N LEU A 20 -5.87 10.99 -10.20
CA LEU A 20 -4.61 11.75 -10.13
C LEU A 20 -4.85 13.25 -10.10
N TYR A 21 -5.79 13.77 -10.89
CA TYR A 21 -6.15 15.18 -10.81
C TYR A 21 -6.62 15.55 -9.40
N ALA A 22 -7.54 14.78 -8.81
CA ALA A 22 -7.99 15.00 -7.44
C ALA A 22 -6.82 14.98 -6.44
N ALA A 23 -5.94 13.99 -6.52
CA ALA A 23 -4.76 13.90 -5.64
C ALA A 23 -3.77 15.07 -5.83
N ILE A 24 -3.62 15.60 -7.04
CA ILE A 24 -2.82 16.80 -7.30
C ILE A 24 -3.49 18.04 -6.72
N TYR A 25 -4.79 18.23 -6.94
CA TYR A 25 -5.55 19.37 -6.43
C TYR A 25 -5.59 19.41 -4.90
N GLU A 26 -5.65 18.25 -4.26
CA GLU A 26 -5.58 18.12 -2.80
C GLU A 26 -4.14 18.21 -2.26
N GLY A 27 -3.13 18.40 -3.12
CA GLY A 27 -1.73 18.55 -2.71
C GLY A 27 -1.04 17.24 -2.27
N ARG A 28 -1.68 16.08 -2.48
CA ARG A 28 -1.12 14.76 -2.14
C ARG A 28 -0.04 14.30 -3.11
N ILE A 29 -0.04 14.81 -4.34
CA ILE A 29 0.96 14.51 -5.37
C ILE A 29 1.54 15.84 -5.88
N LYS A 30 2.87 15.94 -5.87
CA LYS A 30 3.56 17.11 -6.44
C LYS A 30 3.52 17.06 -7.97
N ALA A 31 3.07 18.16 -8.57
CA ALA A 31 3.03 18.33 -10.01
C ALA A 31 3.51 19.73 -10.39
N VAL A 32 3.95 19.88 -11.64
CA VAL A 32 4.41 21.16 -12.20
C VAL A 32 3.57 21.56 -13.40
N LYS A 33 3.35 22.87 -13.57
CA LYS A 33 2.71 23.41 -14.77
C LYS A 33 3.78 23.60 -15.85
N PHE A 34 3.60 22.94 -16.99
CA PHE A 34 4.56 22.98 -18.10
C PHE A 34 3.81 23.05 -19.43
N ARG A 35 4.13 24.07 -20.25
CA ARG A 35 3.49 24.33 -21.56
C ARG A 35 1.95 24.25 -21.51
N GLY A 36 1.35 24.92 -20.53
CA GLY A 36 -0.11 24.97 -20.37
C GLY A 36 -0.77 23.72 -19.76
N GLY A 37 -0.02 22.64 -19.50
CA GLY A 37 -0.53 21.41 -18.91
C GLY A 37 0.08 21.07 -17.54
N VAL A 38 -0.58 20.19 -16.80
CA VAL A 38 -0.04 19.60 -15.56
C VAL A 38 0.85 18.41 -15.90
N ARG A 39 2.01 18.32 -15.25
CA ARG A 39 2.98 17.22 -15.39
C ARG A 39 3.44 16.71 -14.04
N ILE A 40 3.71 15.42 -13.96
CA ILE A 40 4.22 14.75 -12.75
C ILE A 40 5.62 14.23 -13.08
N GLN A 41 6.56 14.33 -12.12
CA GLN A 41 7.89 13.75 -12.32
C GLN A 41 7.81 12.22 -12.37
N SER A 42 8.58 11.59 -13.26
CA SER A 42 8.68 10.13 -13.38
C SER A 42 8.94 9.45 -12.03
N ASP A 43 9.90 9.97 -11.27
CA ASP A 43 10.37 9.36 -10.03
C ASP A 43 9.28 9.37 -8.96
N GLU A 44 8.40 10.38 -8.98
CA GLU A 44 7.23 10.44 -8.10
C GLU A 44 6.19 9.38 -8.49
N VAL A 45 5.97 9.17 -9.80
CA VAL A 45 5.06 8.12 -10.29
C VAL A 45 5.59 6.73 -9.94
N GLU A 46 6.90 6.49 -10.09
CA GLU A 46 7.56 5.24 -9.70
C GLU A 46 7.43 4.96 -8.20
N ARG A 47 7.65 5.97 -7.35
CA ARG A 47 7.45 5.86 -5.89
C ARG A 47 6.01 5.48 -5.55
N LEU A 48 5.03 6.07 -6.24
CA LEU A 48 3.62 5.75 -6.04
C LEU A 48 3.28 4.33 -6.52
N ALA A 49 3.85 3.89 -7.63
CA ALA A 49 3.68 2.54 -8.15
C ALA A 49 4.23 1.51 -7.18
N PHE A 50 5.46 1.71 -6.70
CA PHE A 50 6.09 0.85 -5.70
C PHE A 50 5.27 0.77 -4.40
N ARG A 51 4.76 1.91 -3.93
CA ARG A 51 3.89 1.94 -2.74
C ARG A 51 2.59 1.16 -2.97
N LYS A 52 1.99 1.27 -4.16
CA LYS A 52 0.76 0.54 -4.52
C LYS A 52 1.00 -0.96 -4.58
N GLU A 53 2.12 -1.39 -5.14
CA GLU A 53 2.52 -2.78 -5.23
C GLU A 53 2.75 -3.38 -3.85
N ARG A 54 3.54 -2.70 -3.00
CA ARG A 54 3.74 -3.10 -1.61
C ARG A 54 2.43 -3.19 -0.82
N PHE A 55 1.49 -2.29 -1.08
CA PHE A 55 0.17 -2.37 -0.46
C PHE A 55 -0.60 -3.62 -0.91
N ARG A 56 -0.50 -4.00 -2.18
CA ARG A 56 -1.12 -5.22 -2.70
C ARG A 56 -0.49 -6.49 -2.15
N SER A 57 0.80 -6.47 -1.80
CA SER A 57 1.48 -7.61 -1.20
C SER A 57 1.18 -7.78 0.29
N THR A 58 0.77 -6.72 1.01
CA THR A 58 0.42 -6.82 2.43
C THR A 58 -0.98 -7.39 2.68
N LEU A 59 -1.09 -8.23 3.71
CA LEU A 59 -2.34 -8.83 4.17
C LEU A 59 -3.05 -7.91 5.16
N ASN A 60 -4.38 -7.88 5.09
CA ASN A 60 -5.21 -7.29 6.14
C ASN A 60 -5.56 -8.31 7.22
N VAL A 61 -6.03 -7.84 8.38
CA VAL A 61 -6.37 -8.69 9.54
C VAL A 61 -7.34 -9.83 9.20
N ARG A 62 -8.31 -9.59 8.29
CA ARG A 62 -9.31 -10.59 7.87
C ARG A 62 -8.70 -11.64 6.94
N GLU A 63 -7.78 -11.26 6.07
CA GLU A 63 -7.02 -12.21 5.24
C GLU A 63 -6.11 -13.06 6.13
N THR A 64 -5.39 -12.43 7.05
CA THR A 64 -4.55 -13.14 8.03
C THR A 64 -5.36 -14.11 8.89
N SER A 65 -6.56 -13.72 9.33
CA SER A 65 -7.40 -14.60 10.15
C SER A 65 -7.85 -15.85 9.39
N ARG A 66 -8.09 -15.73 8.08
CA ARG A 66 -8.40 -16.88 7.22
C ARG A 66 -7.20 -17.80 7.06
N ILE A 67 -6.02 -17.23 6.83
CA ILE A 67 -4.78 -18.01 6.66
C ILE A 67 -4.45 -18.78 7.96
N LEU A 68 -4.52 -18.11 9.11
CA LEU A 68 -4.27 -18.73 10.41
C LEU A 68 -5.45 -19.57 10.93
N SER A 69 -6.55 -19.66 10.18
CA SER A 69 -7.78 -20.34 10.59
C SER A 69 -8.24 -19.97 12.02
N CYS A 70 -8.19 -18.67 12.34
CA CYS A 70 -8.54 -18.15 13.66
C CYS A 70 -9.47 -16.94 13.58
N SER A 71 -9.94 -16.46 14.75
CA SER A 71 -10.84 -15.30 14.79
C SER A 71 -10.10 -13.99 14.47
N TYR A 72 -10.83 -13.01 13.92
CA TYR A 72 -10.33 -11.65 13.72
C TYR A 72 -9.75 -11.05 15.02
N SER A 73 -10.44 -11.26 16.14
CA SER A 73 -10.02 -10.80 17.47
C SER A 73 -8.71 -11.45 17.91
N THR A 74 -8.49 -12.71 17.54
CA THR A 74 -7.23 -13.42 17.80
C THR A 74 -6.07 -12.76 17.07
N VAL A 75 -6.24 -12.43 15.79
CA VAL A 75 -5.20 -11.73 15.02
C VAL A 75 -4.91 -10.36 15.61
N LEU A 76 -5.94 -9.56 15.95
CA LEU A 76 -5.73 -8.28 16.63
C LEU A 76 -4.98 -8.43 17.95
N ARG A 77 -5.29 -9.47 18.73
CA ARG A 77 -4.57 -9.76 19.97
C ARG A 77 -3.10 -10.08 19.68
N LEU A 78 -2.80 -10.88 18.67
CA LEU A 78 -1.44 -11.22 18.26
C LEU A 78 -0.64 -9.98 17.82
N ILE A 79 -1.26 -9.06 17.10
CA ILE A 79 -0.65 -7.77 16.73
C ILE A 79 -0.38 -6.93 17.97
N ARG A 80 -1.38 -6.78 18.85
CA ARG A 80 -1.28 -5.97 20.08
C ARG A 80 -0.26 -6.53 21.08
N SER A 81 -0.11 -7.85 21.13
CA SER A 81 0.93 -8.52 21.92
C SER A 81 2.29 -8.60 21.21
N GLN A 82 2.46 -7.89 20.08
CA GLN A 82 3.68 -7.87 19.26
C GLN A 82 4.20 -9.25 18.82
N ARG A 83 3.30 -10.24 18.70
CA ARG A 83 3.66 -11.57 18.17
C ARG A 83 3.64 -11.62 16.65
N ILE A 84 2.83 -10.76 16.03
CA ILE A 84 2.84 -10.51 14.58
C ILE A 84 3.09 -9.02 14.41
N LYS A 85 4.16 -8.66 13.69
CA LYS A 85 4.43 -7.26 13.37
C LYS A 85 3.44 -6.79 12.31
N ALA A 86 2.87 -5.61 12.54
CA ALA A 86 1.96 -4.98 11.60
C ALA A 86 2.22 -3.47 11.54
N SER A 87 1.93 -2.88 10.39
CA SER A 87 1.93 -1.44 10.18
C SER A 87 0.51 -0.91 10.14
N ILE A 88 0.26 0.27 10.70
CA ILE A 88 -1.03 0.95 10.60
C ILE A 88 -1.00 1.80 9.33
N LEU A 89 -1.99 1.59 8.45
CA LEU A 89 -2.17 2.37 7.24
C LEU A 89 -3.61 2.87 7.18
N GLY A 90 -3.77 4.18 7.38
CA GLY A 90 -5.09 4.77 7.68
C GLY A 90 -5.62 4.23 9.00
N ASN A 91 -6.80 3.59 8.96
CA ASN A 91 -7.46 3.01 10.14
C ASN A 91 -7.42 1.48 10.14
N SER A 92 -6.42 0.87 9.49
CA SER A 92 -6.35 -0.59 9.36
C SER A 92 -4.93 -1.11 9.50
N TYR A 93 -4.78 -2.26 10.16
CA TYR A 93 -3.52 -2.97 10.23
C TYR A 93 -3.21 -3.68 8.90
N ARG A 94 -1.93 -3.65 8.54
CA ARG A 94 -1.34 -4.34 7.39
C ARG A 94 -0.16 -5.19 7.86
N ILE A 95 -0.14 -6.43 7.43
CA ILE A 95 0.85 -7.44 7.83
C ILE A 95 1.61 -7.83 6.56
N GLU A 96 2.93 -7.73 6.60
CA GLU A 96 3.77 -8.25 5.51
C GLU A 96 3.68 -9.79 5.50
N PRO A 97 3.60 -10.46 4.34
CA PRO A 97 3.54 -11.91 4.27
C PRO A 97 4.67 -12.61 5.04
N ASP A 98 5.89 -12.08 4.96
CA ASP A 98 7.06 -12.60 5.65
C ASP A 98 6.90 -12.60 7.18
N GLU A 99 6.24 -11.57 7.74
CA GLU A 99 5.97 -11.49 9.18
C GLU A 99 4.97 -12.56 9.62
N LEU A 100 3.98 -12.85 8.76
CA LEU A 100 3.04 -13.94 9.01
C LEU A 100 3.73 -15.30 8.93
N GLU A 101 4.58 -15.51 7.94
CA GLU A 101 5.35 -16.75 7.79
C GLU A 101 6.30 -16.98 8.97
N ASN A 102 7.02 -15.94 9.40
CA ASN A 102 7.88 -15.98 10.58
C ASN A 102 7.09 -16.39 11.84
N TYR A 103 5.89 -15.84 12.01
CA TYR A 103 5.02 -16.24 13.11
C TYR A 103 4.64 -17.71 13.03
N VAL A 104 4.22 -18.20 11.85
CA VAL A 104 3.87 -19.62 11.67
C VAL A 104 5.05 -20.53 11.96
N ARG A 105 6.25 -20.18 11.48
CA ARG A 105 7.49 -20.93 11.76
C ARG A 105 7.89 -20.91 13.24
N SER A 106 7.51 -19.87 13.99
CA SER A 106 7.78 -19.76 15.42
C SER A 106 6.83 -20.59 16.29
N LEU A 107 5.71 -21.07 15.73
CA LEU A 107 4.80 -21.95 16.44
C LEU A 107 5.53 -23.27 16.72
N PRO A 108 5.41 -23.83 17.93
CA PRO A 108 5.96 -25.15 18.21
C PRO A 108 5.35 -26.14 17.23
N CYS A 109 6.20 -26.89 16.51
CA CYS A 109 5.75 -28.01 15.69
C CYS A 109 5.00 -28.98 16.60
N LEU A 110 3.71 -29.18 16.30
CA LEU A 110 2.89 -30.23 16.91
C LEU A 110 3.22 -31.59 16.29
#